data_AF-A0A9P9IAQ2-F1
#
_entry.id   AF-A0A9P9IAQ2-F1
#
_cell.length_a   1.000
_cell.length_b   1.000
_cell.length_c   1.000
_cell.angle_alpha   90.00
_cell.angle_beta   90.00
_cell.angle_gamma   90.00
#
_symmetry.space_group_name_H-M   'P 1'
#
loop_
_entity.id
_entity.type
_entity.pdbx_description
1 polymer ?
#
loop_
_entity_poly.entity_id
_entity_poly.type
_entity_poly.pdbx_seq_one_letter_code
_entity_poly.pdbx_strand_id
1 'polypeptide(L)'
;MEKKKRVKKRPWQRHNVSRRGLPCTAAFACTDYKIQGETLLQIALELRGTGTKLNTKTGQLEPGKCDPYSLYVQLSRCKSLDGIMLVSKARGFAK
;
A
#
# COMPACT_ATOMS: atom_id res chain seq x y z
N MET A 1 -16.38 -20.21 23.74
CA MET A 1 -15.67 -18.94 23.56
C MET A 1 -15.23 -18.42 24.90
N GLU A 2 -13.94 -18.51 25.21
CA GLU A 2 -13.39 -18.10 26.50
C GLU A 2 -13.32 -16.57 26.58
N LYS A 3 -14.06 -15.98 27.54
CA LYS A 3 -14.04 -14.52 27.75
C LYS A 3 -12.69 -14.13 28.37
N LYS A 4 -11.82 -13.53 27.57
CA LYS A 4 -10.53 -12.98 27.99
C LYS A 4 -10.75 -11.99 29.16
N LYS A 5 -10.33 -12.36 30.37
CA LYS A 5 -10.44 -11.52 31.58
C LYS A 5 -9.74 -10.17 31.33
N ARG A 6 -10.44 -9.05 31.53
CA ARG A 6 -9.85 -7.70 31.48
C ARG A 6 -8.86 -7.54 32.64
N VAL A 7 -7.58 -7.38 32.32
CA VAL A 7 -6.55 -6.98 33.28
C VAL A 7 -6.87 -5.56 33.78
N LYS A 8 -6.96 -5.37 35.10
CA LYS A 8 -7.19 -4.05 35.71
C LYS A 8 -6.03 -3.12 35.38
N LYS A 9 -6.32 -1.96 34.77
CA LYS A 9 -5.30 -0.92 34.51
C LYS A 9 -4.78 -0.36 35.84
N ARG A 10 -3.49 -0.06 35.90
CA ARG A 10 -2.91 0.60 37.09
C ARG A 10 -3.39 2.06 37.17
N PRO A 11 -3.51 2.66 38.37
CA PRO A 11 -4.02 4.03 38.55
C PRO A 11 -3.26 5.10 37.75
N TRP A 12 -1.96 4.88 37.52
CA TRP A 12 -1.10 5.79 36.76
C TRP A 12 -0.98 5.46 35.26
N GLN A 13 -1.55 4.35 34.81
CA GLN A 13 -1.43 3.90 33.43
C GLN A 13 -2.40 4.70 32.53
N ARG A 14 -1.90 5.80 31.96
CA ARG A 14 -2.67 6.68 31.06
C ARG A 14 -2.97 6.04 29.69
N HIS A 15 -2.07 5.21 29.17
CA HIS A 15 -2.21 4.57 27.86
C HIS A 15 -2.22 3.03 27.97
N ASN A 16 -3.04 2.39 27.13
CA ASN A 16 -3.10 0.92 27.06
C ASN A 16 -1.84 0.31 26.43
N VAL A 17 -1.28 1.01 25.44
CA VAL A 17 -0.11 0.60 24.67
C VAL A 17 0.69 1.86 24.35
N SER A 18 2.01 1.78 24.47
CA SER A 18 2.93 2.84 24.03
C SER A 18 3.97 2.24 23.09
N ARG A 19 4.28 2.94 22.00
CA ARG A 19 5.37 2.57 21.08
C ARG A 19 6.50 3.59 21.23
N ARG A 20 7.73 3.13 21.40
CA ARG A 20 8.95 3.95 21.41
C ARG A 20 9.85 3.51 20.25
N GLY A 21 10.49 4.46 19.59
CA GLY A 21 11.36 4.23 18.45
C GLY A 21 11.60 5.54 17.71
N LEU A 22 12.65 5.57 16.88
CA LEU A 22 12.91 6.72 16.02
C LEU A 22 11.75 6.89 15.02
N PRO A 23 11.27 8.11 14.76
CA PRO A 23 10.20 8.38 13.80
C PRO A 23 10.73 8.33 12.36
N CYS A 24 11.40 7.24 11.99
CA CYS A 24 12.00 7.04 10.68
C CYS A 24 11.58 5.68 10.09
N THR A 25 11.45 5.63 8.76
CA THR A 25 11.20 4.42 7.98
C THR A 25 12.12 4.44 6.77
N ALA A 26 12.56 3.27 6.29
CA ALA A 26 13.15 3.18 4.97
C ALA A 26 12.12 3.68 3.94
N ALA A 27 12.58 4.48 2.97
CA ALA A 27 11.71 5.20 2.03
C ALA A 27 12.07 4.96 0.55
N PHE A 28 12.90 3.95 0.25
CA PHE A 28 13.20 3.56 -1.14
C PHE A 28 11.98 3.00 -1.88
N ALA A 29 11.09 2.34 -1.14
CA ALA A 29 9.81 1.86 -1.64
C ALA A 29 8.73 2.22 -0.61
N CYS A 30 7.67 2.87 -1.09
CA CYS A 30 6.59 3.35 -0.26
C CYS A 30 5.25 2.89 -0.82
N THR A 31 4.32 2.59 0.07
CA THR A 31 2.92 2.35 -0.32
C THR A 31 2.30 3.66 -0.77
N ASP A 32 1.28 3.57 -1.62
CA ASP A 32 0.41 4.68 -2.01
C ASP A 32 -0.05 5.53 -0.81
N TYR A 33 -0.43 4.89 0.29
CA TYR A 33 -0.82 5.58 1.53
C TYR A 33 0.28 6.44 2.15
N LYS A 34 1.55 6.04 2.03
CA LYS A 34 2.68 6.76 2.63
C LYS A 34 3.17 7.92 1.75
N ILE A 35 2.95 7.85 0.45
CA ILE A 35 3.33 8.91 -0.51
C ILE A 35 2.18 9.88 -0.79
N GLN A 36 1.00 9.66 -0.23
CA GLN A 36 -0.15 10.52 -0.43
C GLN A 36 0.15 11.94 0.08
N GLY A 37 0.02 12.93 -0.80
CA GLY A 37 0.35 14.33 -0.51
C GLY A 37 1.73 14.76 -1.04
N GLU A 38 2.61 13.82 -1.35
CA GLU A 38 3.95 14.13 -1.87
C GLU A 38 3.95 14.41 -3.36
N THR A 39 4.94 15.18 -3.82
CA THR A 39 5.23 15.38 -5.25
C THR A 39 6.65 14.90 -5.54
N LEU A 40 6.77 13.91 -6.43
CA LEU A 40 8.03 13.28 -6.80
C LEU A 40 8.38 13.63 -8.25
N LEU A 41 9.68 13.82 -8.52
CA LEU A 41 10.19 14.10 -9.88
C LEU A 41 10.26 12.84 -10.74
N GLN A 42 10.62 11.72 -10.12
CA GLN A 42 10.75 10.42 -10.76
C GLN A 42 10.20 9.34 -9.83
N ILE A 43 9.47 8.38 -10.38
CA ILE A 43 8.80 7.33 -9.63
C ILE A 43 8.73 6.04 -10.44
N ALA A 44 9.10 4.93 -9.79
CA ALA A 44 8.82 3.59 -10.28
C ALA A 44 7.51 3.08 -9.65
N LEU A 45 6.51 2.80 -10.49
CA LEU A 45 5.18 2.38 -10.07
C LEU A 45 4.95 0.91 -10.36
N GLU A 46 4.46 0.20 -9.34
CA GLU A 46 3.94 -1.16 -9.47
C GLU A 46 2.41 -1.13 -9.35
N LEU A 47 1.73 -1.08 -10.50
CA LEU A 47 0.27 -0.96 -10.60
C LEU A 47 -0.42 -2.34 -10.51
N ARG A 48 -0.22 -3.03 -9.39
CA ARG A 48 -0.84 -4.34 -9.09
C ARG A 48 -1.84 -4.24 -7.94
N GLY A 49 -2.94 -4.98 -8.06
CA GLY A 49 -3.93 -5.11 -7.00
C GLY A 49 -3.49 -6.04 -5.88
N THR A 50 -4.21 -6.00 -4.77
CA THR A 50 -4.02 -6.92 -3.65
C THR A 50 -4.49 -8.32 -4.02
N GLY A 51 -3.57 -9.28 -3.94
CA GLY A 51 -3.84 -10.70 -4.14
C GLY A 51 -3.48 -11.24 -5.52
N THR A 52 -3.40 -12.57 -5.61
CA THR A 52 -3.19 -13.33 -6.84
C THR A 52 -4.43 -14.15 -7.13
N LYS A 53 -4.92 -14.11 -8.37
CA LYS A 53 -6.02 -14.94 -8.87
C LYS A 53 -5.45 -15.99 -9.79
N LEU A 54 -5.85 -17.24 -9.63
CA LEU A 54 -5.56 -18.27 -10.59
C LEU A 54 -6.38 -18.00 -11.86
N ASN A 55 -5.71 -17.74 -12.97
CA ASN A 55 -6.36 -17.65 -14.26
C ASN A 55 -6.76 -19.06 -14.70
N THR A 56 -8.05 -19.38 -14.68
CA THR A 56 -8.57 -20.71 -15.00
C THR A 56 -8.33 -21.15 -16.44
N LYS A 57 -8.00 -20.21 -17.35
CA LYS A 57 -7.69 -20.51 -18.76
C LYS A 57 -6.21 -20.79 -18.99
N THR A 58 -5.31 -20.15 -18.26
CA THR A 58 -3.85 -20.29 -18.44
C THR A 58 -3.19 -21.10 -17.33
N GLY A 59 -3.89 -21.39 -16.22
CA GLY A 59 -3.35 -22.06 -15.03
C GLY A 59 -2.35 -21.22 -14.24
N GLN A 60 -2.13 -19.95 -14.60
CA GLN A 60 -1.12 -19.09 -13.99
C GLN A 60 -1.71 -18.18 -12.90
N LEU A 61 -0.89 -17.89 -11.89
CA LEU A 61 -1.24 -16.91 -10.86
C LEU A 61 -1.05 -15.50 -11.40
N GLU A 62 -2.16 -14.78 -11.55
CA GLU A 62 -2.18 -13.40 -12.01
C GLU A 62 -2.47 -12.44 -10.86
N PRO A 63 -1.66 -11.38 -10.65
CA PRO A 63 -1.98 -10.34 -9.71
C PRO A 63 -3.30 -9.65 -10.06
N GLY A 64 -4.06 -9.30 -9.02
CA GLY A 64 -5.34 -8.62 -9.14
C GLY A 64 -5.24 -7.25 -9.82
N LYS A 65 -6.40 -6.72 -10.22
CA LYS A 65 -6.50 -5.35 -10.75
C LYS A 65 -6.23 -4.35 -9.62
N CYS A 66 -5.48 -3.29 -9.94
CA CYS A 66 -5.28 -2.18 -9.00
C CYS A 66 -6.62 -1.47 -8.76
N ASP A 67 -6.86 -1.07 -7.51
CA ASP A 67 -8.02 -0.26 -7.15
C ASP A 67 -7.94 1.12 -7.85
N PRO A 68 -9.06 1.67 -8.36
CA PRO A 68 -9.06 2.96 -9.05
C PRO A 68 -8.51 4.13 -8.22
N TYR A 69 -8.69 4.14 -6.90
CA TYR A 69 -8.20 5.23 -6.04
C TYR A 69 -6.69 5.13 -5.83
N SER A 70 -6.15 3.95 -5.55
CA SER A 70 -4.71 3.68 -5.49
C SER A 70 -4.02 4.05 -6.79
N LEU A 71 -4.63 3.71 -7.94
CA LEU A 71 -4.12 4.09 -9.26
C LEU A 71 -4.00 5.61 -9.41
N TYR A 72 -5.05 6.34 -9.03
CA TYR A 72 -5.07 7.80 -9.08
C TYR A 72 -4.02 8.41 -8.14
N VAL A 73 -3.92 7.94 -6.90
CA VAL A 73 -2.96 8.46 -5.92
C VAL A 73 -1.53 8.27 -6.44
N GLN A 74 -1.20 7.08 -6.94
CA GLN A 74 0.13 6.75 -7.43
C GLN A 74 0.54 7.54 -8.67
N LEU A 75 -0.34 7.63 -9.68
CA LEU A 75 -0.06 8.37 -10.91
C LEU A 75 0.02 9.89 -10.67
N SER A 76 -0.79 10.42 -9.74
CA SER A 76 -0.79 11.86 -9.41
C SER A 76 0.42 12.32 -8.60
N ARG A 77 1.33 11.42 -8.19
CA ARG A 77 2.55 11.82 -7.47
C ARG A 77 3.61 12.43 -8.37
N CYS A 78 3.55 12.21 -9.68
CA CYS A 78 4.49 12.79 -10.64
C CYS A 78 3.81 13.82 -11.54
N LYS A 79 4.51 14.90 -11.86
CA LYS A 79 4.00 15.99 -12.73
C LYS A 79 4.18 15.71 -14.23
N SER A 80 5.04 14.76 -14.60
CA SER A 80 5.30 14.38 -15.99
C SER A 80 5.24 12.87 -16.16
N LEU A 81 4.70 12.41 -17.29
CA LEU A 81 4.72 10.99 -17.66
C LEU A 81 6.13 10.47 -17.89
N ASP A 82 7.07 11.31 -18.34
CA ASP A 82 8.47 10.94 -18.53
C ASP A 82 9.16 10.58 -17.20
N GLY A 83 8.65 11.11 -16.09
CA GLY A 83 9.11 10.78 -14.74
C GLY A 83 8.52 9.49 -14.18
N ILE A 84 7.62 8.81 -14.91
CA ILE A 84 6.93 7.60 -14.44
C ILE A 84 7.49 6.38 -15.16
N MET A 85 8.10 5.47 -14.39
CA MET A 85 8.49 4.14 -14.87
C MET A 85 7.50 3.10 -14.34
N LEU A 86 6.90 2.30 -15.23
CA LEU A 86 6.08 1.16 -14.82
C LEU A 86 6.98 -0.07 -14.62
N VAL A 87 7.00 -0.62 -13.41
CA VAL A 87 7.75 -1.86 -13.09
C VAL A 87 7.13 -3.07 -13.78
N SER A 88 5.82 -3.07 -13.94
CA SER A 88 5.11 -4.08 -14.72
C SER A 88 3.98 -3.50 -15.56
N LYS A 89 3.57 -4.22 -16.61
CA LYS A 89 2.50 -3.79 -17.49
C LYS A 89 1.23 -3.53 -16.67
N ALA A 90 0.73 -2.30 -16.75
CA ALA A 90 -0.51 -1.90 -16.10
C ALA A 90 -1.66 -2.80 -16.55
N ARG A 91 -2.36 -3.42 -15.60
CA ARG A 91 -3.52 -4.26 -15.89
C ARG A 91 -4.77 -3.42 -15.75
N GLY A 92 -5.20 -2.85 -16.87
CA GLY A 92 -6.41 -2.03 -16.94
C GLY A 92 -7.69 -2.84 -16.95
N PHE A 93 -8.80 -2.13 -16.71
CA PHE A 93 -10.16 -2.57 -17.00
C PHE A 93 -10.36 -2.67 -18.52
N ALA A 94 -9.72 -3.63 -19.19
CA ALA A 94 -10.13 -4.01 -20.54
C ALA A 94 -11.56 -4.56 -20.44
N LYS A 95 -12.47 -4.03 -21.27
CA LYS A 95 -13.81 -4.59 -21.52
C LYS A 95 -13.68 -6.01 -22.04
#